data_AF-A0A256ZCA8-F1
#
_entry.id   AF-A0A256ZCA8-F1
#
_cell.length_a   1.000
_cell.length_b   1.000
_cell.length_c   1.000
_cell.angle_alpha   90.00
_cell.angle_beta   90.00
_cell.angle_gamma   90.00
#
_symmetry.space_group_name_H-M   'P 1'
#
loop_
_entity.id
_entity.type
_entity.pdbx_description
1 polymer ?
#
loop_
_entity_poly.entity_id
_entity_poly.type
_entity_poly.pdbx_seq_one_letter_code
_entity_poly.pdbx_strand_id
1 'polypeptide(L)'
;DKWSASKVRSYGEVVYVKKARGPRDPLWRSVPNLIGAFLQSVRRVGRVDVVVATGSNHCVPPSIAGKLRGARLVTIESSVRFTKASLSIRALTPLADILALQWSEQKLLHKGGVVVGPIYELPEHRPWNGGYVLVTGGTYGHKALFDAISDLGLDNVVLQTGRIDPRPYMKRHPTWKVFDFDPDFGRWLAGAKVVVTHFGKTAVDAVLSYRKPTIIVLNPEWRYTVGREDAEILARKLNAVLLSEVTAEAVRDAINDAVKRTLPMYEDGAENLANLLLRLIS
;
A
#
# COMPACT_ATOMS: atom_id res chain seq x y z
N ASP A 1 -2.17 -3.38 -14.49
CA ASP A 1 -0.98 -3.19 -15.36
C ASP A 1 -0.16 -4.47 -15.37
N LYS A 2 0.98 -4.52 -16.09
CA LYS A 2 1.81 -5.73 -16.21
C LYS A 2 2.34 -6.23 -14.86
N TRP A 3 2.58 -5.33 -13.90
CA TRP A 3 3.12 -5.67 -12.58
C TRP A 3 2.04 -6.23 -11.67
N SER A 4 0.84 -5.65 -11.67
CA SER A 4 -0.29 -6.27 -10.95
C SER A 4 -0.59 -7.66 -11.50
N ALA A 5 -0.50 -7.84 -12.82
CA ALA A 5 -0.73 -9.15 -13.44
C ALA A 5 0.35 -10.17 -13.08
N SER A 6 1.63 -9.79 -13.04
CA SER A 6 2.71 -10.71 -12.69
C SER A 6 2.58 -11.26 -11.27
N LYS A 7 2.08 -10.45 -10.32
CA LYS A 7 1.85 -10.89 -8.93
C LYS A 7 0.77 -11.95 -8.76
N VAL A 8 -0.20 -12.03 -9.68
CA VAL A 8 -1.37 -12.92 -9.54
C VAL A 8 -1.45 -14.02 -10.59
N ARG A 9 -0.67 -13.94 -11.67
CA ARG A 9 -0.72 -14.91 -12.77
C ARG A 9 -0.34 -16.33 -12.35
N SER A 10 0.46 -16.49 -11.30
CA SER A 10 0.77 -17.80 -10.72
C SER A 10 -0.41 -18.46 -10.01
N TYR A 11 -1.40 -17.68 -9.57
CA TYR A 11 -2.56 -18.17 -8.83
C TYR A 11 -3.78 -18.46 -9.71
N GLY A 12 -3.75 -18.12 -11.00
CA GLY A 12 -4.85 -18.39 -11.92
C GLY A 12 -4.95 -17.45 -13.12
N GLU A 13 -6.10 -17.50 -13.80
CA GLU A 13 -6.39 -16.67 -14.96
C GLU A 13 -6.41 -15.18 -14.60
N VAL A 14 -5.74 -14.35 -15.42
CA VAL A 14 -5.74 -12.89 -15.25
C VAL A 14 -6.72 -12.24 -16.21
N VAL A 15 -7.78 -11.66 -15.64
CA VAL A 15 -8.80 -10.92 -16.39
C VAL A 15 -8.56 -9.42 -16.30
N TYR A 16 -8.64 -8.72 -17.44
CA TYR A 16 -8.47 -7.28 -17.53
C TYR A 16 -9.81 -6.55 -17.65
N VAL A 17 -10.06 -5.62 -16.74
CA VAL A 17 -11.22 -4.72 -16.75
C VAL A 17 -10.74 -3.27 -16.77
N LYS A 18 -11.45 -2.40 -17.49
CA LYS A 18 -11.18 -0.95 -17.48
C LYS A 18 -11.24 -0.38 -16.06
N LYS A 19 -10.25 0.43 -15.69
CA LYS A 19 -10.30 1.23 -14.46
C LYS A 19 -11.24 2.41 -14.68
N ALA A 20 -12.24 2.57 -13.82
CA ALA A 20 -13.27 3.59 -13.99
C ALA A 20 -12.74 5.01 -13.82
N ARG A 21 -11.78 5.21 -12.91
CA ARG A 21 -11.19 6.52 -12.63
C ARG A 21 -9.72 6.42 -12.21
N GLY A 22 -8.85 7.17 -12.86
CA GLY A 22 -7.48 7.43 -12.45
C GLY A 22 -7.37 8.44 -11.30
N PRO A 23 -6.22 8.54 -10.63
CA PRO A 23 -6.04 9.45 -9.48
C PRO A 23 -6.22 10.93 -9.82
N ARG A 24 -6.00 11.33 -11.08
CA ARG A 24 -6.12 12.73 -11.55
C ARG A 24 -7.38 13.00 -12.37
N ASP A 25 -8.24 11.99 -12.54
CA ASP A 25 -9.44 12.12 -13.38
C ASP A 25 -10.56 12.83 -12.62
N PRO A 26 -11.26 13.79 -13.26
CA PRO A 26 -12.38 14.47 -12.64
C PRO A 26 -13.57 13.52 -12.42
N LEU A 27 -14.37 13.77 -11.37
CA LEU A 27 -15.47 12.90 -10.97
C LEU A 27 -16.53 12.71 -12.07
N TRP A 28 -16.80 13.72 -12.91
CA TRP A 28 -17.79 13.62 -13.98
C TRP A 28 -17.40 12.62 -15.09
N ARG A 29 -16.10 12.37 -15.32
CA ARG A 29 -15.64 11.33 -16.25
C ARG A 29 -15.80 9.91 -15.68
N SER A 30 -16.12 9.77 -14.40
CA SER A 30 -16.14 8.47 -13.74
C SER A 30 -17.40 7.66 -14.05
N VAL A 31 -18.56 8.30 -14.26
CA VAL A 31 -19.85 7.61 -14.48
C VAL A 31 -19.86 6.78 -15.78
N PRO A 32 -19.59 7.33 -16.97
CA PRO A 32 -19.60 6.52 -18.21
C PRO A 32 -18.51 5.43 -18.19
N ASN A 33 -17.37 5.72 -17.57
CA ASN A 33 -16.29 4.75 -17.42
C ASN A 33 -16.65 3.63 -16.45
N LEU A 34 -17.43 3.90 -15.40
CA LEU A 34 -17.91 2.89 -14.45
C LEU A 34 -18.92 1.96 -15.12
N ILE A 35 -19.83 2.50 -15.95
CA ILE A 35 -20.76 1.70 -16.76
C ILE A 35 -19.97 0.79 -17.72
N GLY A 36 -19.01 1.35 -18.47
CA GLY A 36 -18.18 0.57 -19.37
C GLY A 36 -17.36 -0.52 -18.64
N ALA A 37 -16.83 -0.21 -17.46
CA ALA A 37 -16.13 -1.17 -16.62
C ALA A 37 -17.06 -2.27 -16.10
N PHE A 38 -18.30 -1.93 -15.76
CA PHE A 38 -19.33 -2.88 -15.35
C PHE A 38 -19.73 -3.83 -16.48
N LEU A 39 -20.02 -3.31 -17.68
CA LEU A 39 -20.33 -4.15 -18.84
C LEU A 39 -19.16 -5.09 -19.20
N GLN A 40 -17.92 -4.61 -19.12
CA GLN A 40 -16.74 -5.48 -19.29
C GLN A 40 -16.63 -6.53 -18.19
N SER A 41 -16.93 -6.16 -16.94
CA SER A 41 -16.90 -7.09 -15.81
C SER A 41 -17.95 -8.18 -15.96
N VAL A 42 -19.18 -7.81 -16.34
CA VAL A 42 -20.23 -8.78 -16.67
C VAL A 42 -19.73 -9.72 -17.77
N ARG A 43 -19.09 -9.24 -18.83
CA ARG A 43 -18.61 -10.15 -19.89
C ARG A 43 -17.44 -11.06 -19.50
N ARG A 44 -16.54 -10.59 -18.63
CA ARG A 44 -15.26 -11.28 -18.38
C ARG A 44 -15.15 -12.01 -17.04
N VAL A 45 -15.93 -11.64 -16.04
CA VAL A 45 -15.94 -12.35 -14.76
C VAL A 45 -16.77 -13.62 -14.93
N GLY A 46 -16.11 -14.78 -14.86
CA GLY A 46 -16.78 -16.09 -14.89
C GLY A 46 -17.65 -16.35 -13.66
N ARG A 47 -18.18 -17.58 -13.55
CA ARG A 47 -18.78 -18.04 -12.29
C ARG A 47 -17.65 -18.38 -11.32
N VAL A 48 -17.73 -17.84 -10.11
CA VAL A 48 -16.79 -18.08 -9.01
C VAL A 48 -17.58 -18.21 -7.72
N ASP A 49 -17.05 -18.95 -6.75
CA ASP A 49 -17.70 -19.14 -5.45
C ASP A 49 -17.54 -17.91 -4.55
N VAL A 50 -16.38 -17.24 -4.64
CA VAL A 50 -16.02 -16.09 -3.82
C VAL A 50 -15.34 -15.02 -4.67
N VAL A 51 -15.68 -13.75 -4.42
CA VAL A 51 -14.94 -12.58 -4.88
C VAL A 51 -14.32 -11.87 -3.69
N VAL A 52 -12.99 -11.73 -3.70
CA VAL A 52 -12.26 -10.92 -2.71
C VAL A 52 -11.91 -9.56 -3.32
N ALA A 53 -12.45 -8.50 -2.75
CA ALA A 53 -12.37 -7.14 -3.24
C ALA A 53 -11.53 -6.26 -2.32
N THR A 54 -10.43 -5.72 -2.84
CA THR A 54 -9.57 -4.77 -2.12
C THR A 54 -9.11 -3.65 -3.04
N GLY A 55 -8.78 -2.50 -2.46
CA GLY A 55 -8.17 -1.37 -3.16
C GLY A 55 -9.16 -0.41 -3.82
N SER A 56 -8.76 0.13 -4.97
CA SER A 56 -9.40 1.32 -5.58
C SER A 56 -10.73 1.03 -6.28
N ASN A 57 -11.36 2.06 -6.88
CA ASN A 57 -12.61 1.95 -7.67
C ASN A 57 -12.61 0.83 -8.75
N HIS A 58 -11.43 0.32 -9.13
CA HIS A 58 -11.27 -0.77 -10.07
C HIS A 58 -11.88 -2.09 -9.60
N CYS A 59 -11.93 -2.35 -8.28
CA CYS A 59 -12.51 -3.59 -7.76
C CYS A 59 -14.05 -3.58 -7.77
N VAL A 60 -14.70 -2.41 -7.83
CA VAL A 60 -16.16 -2.30 -7.65
C VAL A 60 -16.92 -3.02 -8.77
N PRO A 61 -16.67 -2.74 -10.06
CA PRO A 61 -17.42 -3.41 -11.13
C PRO A 61 -17.29 -4.94 -11.18
N PRO A 62 -16.08 -5.55 -11.09
CA PRO A 62 -15.96 -7.02 -11.08
C PRO A 62 -16.58 -7.65 -9.83
N SER A 63 -16.56 -6.96 -8.69
CA SER A 63 -17.20 -7.44 -7.46
C SER A 63 -18.72 -7.55 -7.60
N ILE A 64 -19.35 -6.50 -8.13
CA ILE A 64 -20.81 -6.52 -8.37
C ILE A 64 -21.15 -7.59 -9.42
N ALA A 65 -20.38 -7.70 -10.50
CA ALA A 65 -20.63 -8.71 -11.54
C ALA A 65 -20.52 -10.15 -10.99
N GLY A 66 -19.53 -10.44 -10.14
CA GLY A 66 -19.42 -11.74 -9.49
C GLY A 66 -20.56 -12.01 -8.49
N LYS A 67 -20.92 -11.01 -7.68
CA LYS A 67 -22.05 -11.11 -6.73
C LYS A 67 -23.38 -11.39 -7.44
N LEU A 68 -23.65 -10.73 -8.57
CA LEU A 68 -24.82 -10.98 -9.41
C LEU A 68 -24.86 -12.40 -10.01
N ARG A 69 -23.71 -13.09 -10.07
CA ARG A 69 -23.60 -14.50 -10.50
C ARG A 69 -23.71 -15.50 -9.35
N GLY A 70 -23.99 -15.03 -8.14
CA GLY A 70 -24.16 -15.85 -6.94
C GLY A 70 -22.91 -16.02 -6.09
N ALA A 71 -21.79 -15.35 -6.42
CA ALA A 71 -20.58 -15.42 -5.60
C ALA A 71 -20.79 -14.77 -4.23
N ARG A 72 -20.13 -15.31 -3.20
CA ARG A 72 -19.92 -14.58 -1.94
C ARG A 72 -18.97 -13.42 -2.18
N LEU A 73 -19.26 -12.26 -1.60
CA LEU A 73 -18.45 -11.06 -1.74
C LEU A 73 -17.77 -10.76 -0.40
N VAL A 74 -16.44 -10.79 -0.42
CA VAL A 74 -15.61 -10.38 0.71
C VAL A 74 -14.86 -9.12 0.34
N THR A 75 -14.99 -8.09 1.17
CA THR A 75 -14.34 -6.80 0.97
C THR A 75 -13.28 -6.59 2.04
N ILE A 76 -12.15 -6.01 1.67
CA ILE A 76 -11.03 -5.73 2.57
C ILE A 76 -10.78 -4.22 2.60
N GLU A 77 -10.86 -3.61 3.76
CA GLU A 77 -10.49 -2.20 3.93
C GLU A 77 -8.97 -2.02 3.85
N SER A 78 -8.55 -0.87 3.32
CA SER A 78 -7.16 -0.49 3.17
C SER A 78 -6.43 -0.48 4.52
N SER A 79 -5.19 -0.98 4.55
CA SER A 79 -4.32 -0.95 5.74
C SER A 79 -3.90 0.45 6.17
N VAL A 80 -4.22 1.46 5.35
CA VAL A 80 -3.81 2.85 5.56
C VAL A 80 -5.02 3.80 5.58
N ARG A 81 -6.18 3.33 6.05
CA ARG A 81 -7.39 4.16 6.21
C ARG A 81 -7.91 4.06 7.64
N PHE A 82 -7.94 5.17 8.36
CA PHE A 82 -8.37 5.26 9.77
C PHE A 82 -9.40 6.37 9.99
N THR A 83 -9.31 7.50 9.27
CA THR A 83 -10.21 8.66 9.42
C THR A 83 -11.40 8.64 8.46
N LYS A 84 -11.24 8.01 7.29
CA LYS A 84 -12.27 7.92 6.25
C LYS A 84 -12.25 6.56 5.59
N ALA A 85 -13.41 5.94 5.44
CA ALA A 85 -13.56 4.69 4.70
C ALA A 85 -13.13 4.83 3.24
N SER A 86 -12.60 3.76 2.65
CA SER A 86 -12.41 3.71 1.20
C SER A 86 -13.76 3.79 0.49
N LEU A 87 -13.88 4.70 -0.49
CA LEU A 87 -15.14 4.88 -1.24
C LEU A 87 -15.58 3.60 -1.96
N SER A 88 -14.61 2.83 -2.51
CA SER A 88 -14.85 1.53 -3.15
C SER A 88 -15.42 0.52 -2.16
N ILE A 89 -14.80 0.40 -0.98
CA ILE A 89 -15.23 -0.54 0.05
C ILE A 89 -16.59 -0.15 0.58
N ARG A 90 -16.80 1.14 0.91
CA ARG A 90 -18.11 1.67 1.33
C ARG A 90 -19.22 1.40 0.31
N ALA A 91 -18.92 1.48 -0.99
CA ALA A 91 -19.90 1.18 -2.04
C ALA A 91 -20.24 -0.31 -2.13
N LEU A 92 -19.30 -1.20 -1.79
CA LEU A 92 -19.49 -2.64 -1.81
C LEU A 92 -20.05 -3.19 -0.49
N THR A 93 -19.92 -2.46 0.62
CA THR A 93 -20.36 -2.90 1.96
C THR A 93 -21.79 -3.43 2.00
N PRO A 94 -22.82 -2.80 1.36
CA PRO A 94 -24.18 -3.33 1.39
C PRO A 94 -24.35 -4.69 0.71
N LEU A 95 -23.40 -5.09 -0.15
CA LEU A 95 -23.40 -6.35 -0.89
C LEU A 95 -22.44 -7.38 -0.31
N ALA A 96 -21.58 -6.98 0.64
CA ALA A 96 -20.54 -7.83 1.17
C ALA A 96 -21.10 -8.82 2.19
N ASP A 97 -20.76 -10.10 2.03
CA ASP A 97 -20.99 -11.14 3.04
C ASP A 97 -19.99 -10.99 4.20
N ILE A 98 -18.76 -10.56 3.90
CA ILE A 98 -17.73 -10.24 4.91
C ILE A 98 -17.07 -8.90 4.55
N LEU A 99 -17.00 -8.01 5.54
CA LEU A 99 -16.14 -6.82 5.49
C LEU A 99 -14.97 -7.02 6.45
N ALA A 100 -13.81 -7.37 5.90
CA ALA A 100 -12.57 -7.57 6.63
C ALA A 100 -11.88 -6.22 6.89
N LEU A 101 -11.61 -5.95 8.17
CA LEU A 101 -10.92 -4.78 8.66
C LEU A 101 -9.53 -5.20 9.15
N GLN A 102 -8.53 -4.38 8.84
CA GLN A 102 -7.15 -4.66 9.21
C GLN A 102 -6.79 -4.11 10.59
N TRP A 103 -7.54 -3.12 11.08
CA TRP A 103 -7.31 -2.47 12.36
C TRP A 103 -8.61 -2.26 13.13
N SER A 104 -8.55 -2.26 14.47
CA SER A 104 -9.72 -2.08 15.33
C SER A 104 -10.38 -0.71 15.17
N GLU A 105 -9.60 0.35 14.94
CA GLU A 105 -10.10 1.72 14.72
C GLU A 105 -11.03 1.81 13.51
N GLN A 106 -10.86 0.93 12.53
CA GLN A 106 -11.71 0.91 11.33
C GLN A 106 -13.15 0.52 11.64
N LYS A 107 -13.45 -0.06 12.82
CA LYS A 107 -14.84 -0.31 13.26
C LYS A 107 -15.64 0.97 13.43
N LEU A 108 -14.99 2.11 13.70
CA LEU A 108 -15.65 3.41 13.77
C LEU A 108 -16.18 3.84 12.39
N LEU A 109 -15.50 3.43 11.33
CA LEU A 109 -15.88 3.69 9.93
C LEU A 109 -16.86 2.64 9.40
N HIS A 110 -16.74 1.41 9.89
CA HIS A 110 -17.42 0.22 9.39
C HIS A 110 -17.95 -0.64 10.55
N LYS A 111 -19.11 -0.27 11.10
CA LYS A 111 -19.67 -0.90 12.32
C LYS A 111 -19.89 -2.43 12.20
N GLY A 112 -20.19 -2.93 11.01
CA GLY A 112 -20.40 -4.36 10.73
C GLY A 112 -19.14 -5.13 10.30
N GLY A 113 -17.97 -4.49 10.29
CA GLY A 113 -16.74 -5.13 9.84
C GLY A 113 -16.11 -6.06 10.89
N VAL A 114 -15.50 -7.13 10.42
CA VAL A 114 -14.74 -8.11 11.22
C VAL A 114 -13.27 -7.71 11.18
N VAL A 115 -12.66 -7.50 12.34
CA VAL A 115 -11.23 -7.19 12.42
C VAL A 115 -10.45 -8.50 12.32
N VAL A 116 -9.70 -8.65 11.23
CA VAL A 116 -8.88 -9.85 10.98
C VAL A 116 -7.41 -9.62 11.33
N GLY A 117 -6.98 -8.36 11.45
CA GLY A 117 -5.58 -7.99 11.61
C GLY A 117 -4.95 -7.51 10.29
N PRO A 118 -3.71 -7.00 10.32
CA PRO A 118 -3.07 -6.47 9.13
C PRO A 118 -2.79 -7.57 8.10
N ILE A 119 -3.09 -7.25 6.84
CA ILE A 119 -2.81 -8.09 5.68
C ILE A 119 -1.62 -7.48 4.94
N TYR A 120 -0.52 -8.21 4.93
CA TYR A 120 0.75 -7.80 4.34
C TYR A 120 1.32 -8.93 3.47
N GLU A 121 2.23 -8.60 2.57
CA GLU A 121 2.81 -9.60 1.68
C GLU A 121 3.86 -10.42 2.45
N LEU A 122 3.97 -11.71 2.20
CA LEU A 122 5.12 -12.47 2.70
C LEU A 122 6.39 -12.00 1.97
N PRO A 123 7.54 -11.93 2.66
CA PRO A 123 8.77 -11.45 2.05
C PRO A 123 9.23 -12.42 0.95
N GLU A 124 9.29 -11.95 -0.30
CA GLU A 124 9.84 -12.71 -1.44
C GLU A 124 11.35 -12.94 -1.27
N HIS A 125 12.02 -12.04 -0.56
CA HIS A 125 13.44 -12.10 -0.21
C HIS A 125 13.62 -12.17 1.29
N ARG A 126 14.44 -13.10 1.77
CA ARG A 126 14.74 -13.23 3.20
C ARG A 126 15.33 -11.90 3.72
N PRO A 127 14.80 -11.30 4.81
CA PRO A 127 15.38 -10.09 5.38
C PRO A 127 16.84 -10.27 5.83
N TRP A 128 17.69 -9.29 5.51
CA TRP A 128 19.11 -9.22 5.86
C TRP A 128 19.55 -7.76 6.06
N ASN A 129 20.75 -7.48 6.58
CA ASN A 129 21.20 -6.10 6.79
C ASN A 129 22.35 -5.73 5.85
N GLY A 130 22.05 -4.97 4.79
CA GLY A 130 23.02 -4.45 3.83
C GLY A 130 23.59 -3.08 4.17
N GLY A 131 23.26 -2.54 5.34
CA GLY A 131 23.80 -1.29 5.86
C GLY A 131 23.26 -0.01 5.22
N TYR A 132 22.46 -0.10 4.14
CA TYR A 132 21.96 1.07 3.42
C TYR A 132 20.65 1.62 3.97
N VAL A 133 20.46 2.93 3.76
CA VAL A 133 19.18 3.61 3.94
C VAL A 133 18.38 3.50 2.64
N LEU A 134 17.21 2.88 2.69
CA LEU A 134 16.30 2.83 1.56
C LEU A 134 15.36 4.03 1.61
N VAL A 135 15.31 4.83 0.56
CA VAL A 135 14.45 6.02 0.47
C VAL A 135 13.49 5.88 -0.71
N THR A 136 12.20 6.11 -0.49
CA THR A 136 11.19 6.07 -1.57
C THR A 136 10.03 7.04 -1.35
N GLY A 137 9.64 7.73 -2.43
CA GLY A 137 8.46 8.61 -2.45
C GLY A 137 7.21 7.96 -3.02
N GLY A 138 7.22 6.63 -3.21
CA GLY A 138 6.16 5.92 -3.91
C GLY A 138 6.07 6.26 -5.39
N THR A 139 4.92 5.99 -6.01
CA THR A 139 4.75 6.11 -7.47
C THR A 139 5.00 7.53 -8.01
N TYR A 140 4.64 8.58 -7.27
CA TYR A 140 4.81 9.96 -7.75
C TYR A 140 6.12 10.61 -7.28
N GLY A 141 6.83 10.01 -6.33
CA GLY A 141 8.05 10.57 -5.75
C GLY A 141 7.78 11.60 -4.65
N HIS A 142 8.85 12.05 -4.01
CA HIS A 142 8.84 13.08 -2.97
C HIS A 142 10.12 13.92 -3.06
N LYS A 143 10.08 14.98 -3.89
CA LYS A 143 11.29 15.75 -4.23
C LYS A 143 11.98 16.35 -3.00
N ALA A 144 11.22 16.98 -2.12
CA ALA A 144 11.74 17.58 -0.88
C ALA A 144 12.50 16.56 0.00
N LEU A 145 11.95 15.36 0.16
CA LEU A 145 12.63 14.25 0.85
C LEU A 145 13.93 13.86 0.17
N PHE A 146 13.92 13.72 -1.15
CA PHE A 146 15.10 13.29 -1.89
C PHE A 146 16.21 14.34 -1.85
N ASP A 147 15.85 15.62 -1.91
CA ASP A 147 16.77 16.75 -1.79
C ASP A 147 17.39 16.79 -0.38
N ALA A 148 16.57 16.69 0.67
CA ALA A 148 17.06 16.65 2.06
C ALA A 148 17.98 15.45 2.34
N ILE A 149 17.64 14.27 1.80
CA ILE A 149 18.49 13.08 1.86
C ILE A 149 19.81 13.32 1.12
N SER A 150 19.75 13.96 -0.05
CA SER A 150 20.91 14.31 -0.85
C SER A 150 21.84 15.30 -0.15
N ASP A 151 21.31 16.19 0.69
CA ASP A 151 22.10 17.19 1.43
C ASP A 151 22.75 16.62 2.70
N LEU A 152 22.28 15.49 3.23
CA LEU A 152 22.83 14.83 4.42
C LEU A 152 24.25 14.27 4.25
N GLY A 153 24.66 13.99 3.02
CA GLY A 153 25.94 13.32 2.73
C GLY A 153 26.03 11.89 3.26
N LEU A 154 24.95 11.10 3.14
CA LEU A 154 24.98 9.67 3.48
C LEU A 154 25.76 8.87 2.42
N ASP A 155 26.61 7.94 2.84
CA ASP A 155 27.45 7.19 1.88
C ASP A 155 26.73 6.02 1.20
N ASN A 156 25.78 5.37 1.89
CA ASN A 156 25.14 4.13 1.44
C ASN A 156 23.61 4.27 1.37
N VAL A 157 23.14 4.79 0.23
CA VAL A 157 21.71 5.04 -0.01
C VAL A 157 21.22 4.27 -1.24
N VAL A 158 20.03 3.70 -1.09
CA VAL A 158 19.23 3.19 -2.20
C VAL A 158 18.01 4.11 -2.34
N LEU A 159 17.87 4.78 -3.48
CA LEU A 159 16.83 5.78 -3.72
C LEU A 159 15.93 5.37 -4.89
N GLN A 160 14.64 5.15 -4.60
CA GLN A 160 13.62 4.99 -5.64
C GLN A 160 12.84 6.30 -5.83
N THR A 161 12.94 6.91 -7.02
CA THR A 161 12.41 8.25 -7.27
C THR A 161 10.97 8.27 -7.81
N GLY A 162 10.43 7.14 -8.26
CA GLY A 162 9.12 7.07 -8.89
C GLY A 162 9.08 7.90 -10.17
N ARG A 163 8.15 8.85 -10.28
CA ARG A 163 8.03 9.74 -11.45
C ARG A 163 8.99 10.93 -11.46
N ILE A 164 9.78 11.12 -10.40
CA ILE A 164 10.79 12.17 -10.34
C ILE A 164 12.04 11.68 -11.08
N ASP A 165 12.63 12.56 -11.90
CA ASP A 165 13.85 12.26 -12.64
C ASP A 165 15.00 11.85 -11.71
N PRO A 166 15.57 10.64 -11.83
CA PRO A 166 16.65 10.17 -10.96
C PRO A 166 18.02 10.78 -11.31
N ARG A 167 18.20 11.31 -12.53
CA ARG A 167 19.51 11.73 -13.05
C ARG A 167 20.25 12.77 -12.18
N PRO A 168 19.58 13.78 -11.58
CA PRO A 168 20.26 14.74 -10.69
C PRO A 168 20.92 14.06 -9.49
N TYR A 169 20.24 13.09 -8.86
CA TYR A 169 20.75 12.38 -7.69
C TYR A 169 21.88 11.40 -8.07
N MET A 170 21.77 10.74 -9.22
CA MET A 170 22.86 9.89 -9.75
C MET A 170 24.15 10.67 -9.99
N LYS A 171 24.04 11.89 -10.56
CA LYS A 171 25.20 12.74 -10.84
C LYS A 171 25.85 13.27 -9.56
N ARG A 172 25.04 13.64 -8.56
CA ARG A 172 25.53 14.20 -7.31
C ARG A 172 26.12 13.13 -6.38
N HIS A 173 25.57 11.91 -6.42
CA HIS A 173 25.98 10.79 -5.56
C HIS A 173 26.29 9.54 -6.39
N PRO A 174 27.48 9.46 -7.02
CA PRO A 174 27.82 8.37 -7.92
C PRO A 174 27.92 6.99 -7.24
N THR A 175 28.05 6.96 -5.91
CA THR A 175 28.08 5.72 -5.11
C THR A 175 26.69 5.21 -4.74
N TRP A 176 25.64 6.02 -4.90
CA TRP A 176 24.27 5.63 -4.56
C TRP A 176 23.66 4.73 -5.62
N LYS A 177 22.76 3.86 -5.19
CA LYS A 177 21.89 3.12 -6.11
C LYS A 177 20.61 3.92 -6.29
N VAL A 178 20.45 4.57 -7.43
CA VAL A 178 19.28 5.40 -7.74
C VAL A 178 18.54 4.85 -8.95
N PHE A 179 17.23 4.70 -8.86
CA PHE A 179 16.36 4.24 -9.94
C PHE A 179 14.95 4.82 -9.81
N ASP A 180 14.18 4.80 -10.89
CA ASP A 180 12.80 5.29 -10.91
C ASP A 180 11.81 4.23 -10.38
N PHE A 181 11.89 3.01 -10.91
CA PHE A 181 11.04 1.88 -10.53
C PHE A 181 11.79 0.55 -10.67
N ASP A 182 11.58 -0.33 -9.70
CA ASP A 182 12.07 -1.70 -9.73
C ASP A 182 10.92 -2.68 -9.46
N PRO A 183 10.61 -3.62 -10.37
CA PRO A 183 9.57 -4.60 -10.12
C PRO A 183 9.91 -5.55 -8.96
N ASP A 184 11.19 -5.73 -8.67
CA ASP A 184 11.69 -6.54 -7.57
C ASP A 184 12.05 -5.63 -6.38
N PHE A 185 11.14 -4.72 -6.04
CA PHE A 185 11.34 -3.77 -4.94
C PHE A 185 11.55 -4.46 -3.58
N GLY A 186 11.02 -5.68 -3.43
CA GLY A 186 11.18 -6.52 -2.25
C GLY A 186 12.64 -6.75 -1.86
N ARG A 187 13.54 -6.91 -2.85
CA ARG A 187 14.99 -7.09 -2.56
C ARG A 187 15.59 -5.90 -1.82
N TRP A 188 15.13 -4.69 -2.15
CA TRP A 188 15.62 -3.46 -1.52
C TRP A 188 15.07 -3.30 -0.12
N LEU A 189 13.80 -3.67 0.10
CA LEU A 189 13.24 -3.74 1.45
C LEU A 189 13.98 -4.76 2.31
N ALA A 190 14.24 -5.95 1.76
CA ALA A 190 14.89 -7.04 2.48
C ALA A 190 16.27 -6.68 3.02
N GLY A 191 17.09 -5.95 2.24
CA GLY A 191 18.45 -5.57 2.64
C GLY A 191 18.56 -4.24 3.40
N ALA A 192 17.49 -3.46 3.52
CA ALA A 192 17.58 -2.13 4.15
C ALA A 192 17.98 -2.23 5.63
N LYS A 193 18.81 -1.29 6.09
CA LYS A 193 19.04 -1.04 7.52
C LYS A 193 17.85 -0.28 8.13
N VAL A 194 17.37 0.72 7.39
CA VAL A 194 16.21 1.55 7.74
C VAL A 194 15.53 1.98 6.44
N VAL A 195 14.20 2.10 6.47
CA VAL A 195 13.37 2.51 5.34
C VAL A 195 12.77 3.89 5.61
N VAL A 196 12.97 4.82 4.69
CA VAL A 196 12.39 6.16 4.70
C VAL A 196 11.39 6.24 3.56
N THR A 197 10.11 6.30 3.90
CA THR A 197 9.03 6.29 2.91
C THR A 197 7.96 7.31 3.22
N HIS A 198 7.26 7.76 2.20
CA HIS A 198 5.94 8.37 2.40
C HIS A 198 4.96 7.40 3.07
N PHE A 199 3.87 7.95 3.58
CA PHE A 199 2.71 7.20 4.06
C PHE A 199 2.14 6.25 2.99
N GLY A 200 2.04 4.96 3.29
CA GLY A 200 1.46 3.98 2.38
C GLY A 200 1.80 2.53 2.69
N LYS A 201 1.48 1.64 1.75
CA LYS A 201 1.67 0.18 1.88
C LYS A 201 3.14 -0.21 2.07
N THR A 202 4.09 0.54 1.48
CA THR A 202 5.52 0.31 1.68
C THR A 202 5.94 0.39 3.14
N ALA A 203 5.35 1.28 3.94
CA ALA A 203 5.65 1.37 5.37
C ALA A 203 5.18 0.11 6.12
N VAL A 204 3.99 -0.39 5.76
CA VAL A 204 3.44 -1.63 6.33
C VAL A 204 4.33 -2.83 5.99
N ASP A 205 4.72 -2.98 4.72
CA ASP A 205 5.56 -4.11 4.29
C ASP A 205 6.97 -4.04 4.85
N ALA A 206 7.55 -2.83 4.95
CA ALA A 206 8.85 -2.65 5.58
C ALA A 206 8.86 -3.19 7.00
N VAL A 207 7.85 -2.86 7.82
CA VAL A 207 7.80 -3.24 9.24
C VAL A 207 7.29 -4.67 9.46
N LEU A 208 6.18 -5.03 8.81
CA LEU A 208 5.49 -6.30 9.07
C LEU A 208 6.08 -7.46 8.27
N SER A 209 6.36 -7.26 6.98
CA SER A 209 6.93 -8.29 6.11
C SER A 209 8.43 -8.43 6.26
N TYR A 210 9.16 -7.31 6.19
CA TYR A 210 10.62 -7.30 6.10
C TYR A 210 11.33 -6.98 7.42
N ARG A 211 10.57 -6.70 8.48
CA ARG A 211 11.10 -6.41 9.82
C ARG A 211 12.15 -5.30 9.83
N LYS A 212 11.86 -4.19 9.15
CA LYS A 212 12.73 -3.03 9.01
C LYS A 212 12.26 -1.83 9.83
N PRO A 213 13.16 -1.20 10.61
CA PRO A 213 12.96 0.15 11.11
C PRO A 213 12.48 1.08 10.00
N THR A 214 11.43 1.85 10.28
CA THR A 214 10.77 2.66 9.26
C THR A 214 10.51 4.08 9.77
N ILE A 215 10.73 5.04 8.87
CA ILE A 215 10.39 6.44 9.02
C ILE A 215 9.31 6.75 7.99
N ILE A 216 8.17 7.26 8.47
CA ILE A 216 7.07 7.73 7.65
C ILE A 216 7.22 9.24 7.50
N VAL A 217 7.36 9.71 6.27
CA VAL A 217 7.51 11.13 5.97
C VAL A 217 6.22 11.68 5.38
N LEU A 218 5.67 12.74 5.97
CA LEU A 218 4.51 13.43 5.41
C LEU A 218 4.91 14.15 4.12
N ASN A 219 4.12 13.97 3.06
CA ASN A 219 4.29 14.74 1.83
C ASN A 219 3.19 15.81 1.72
N PRO A 220 3.49 17.11 1.91
CA PRO A 220 2.50 18.17 1.91
C PRO A 220 1.83 18.39 0.55
N GLU A 221 2.41 17.91 -0.54
CA GLU A 221 1.82 18.02 -1.89
C GLU A 221 0.58 17.13 -2.07
N TRP A 222 0.41 16.12 -1.22
CA TRP A 222 -0.62 15.11 -1.38
C TRP A 222 -1.92 15.47 -0.63
N ARG A 223 -2.61 16.50 -1.15
CA ARG A 223 -3.84 17.06 -0.53
C ARG A 223 -5.08 16.16 -0.60
N TYR A 224 -5.09 15.18 -1.51
CA TYR A 224 -6.25 14.32 -1.77
C TYR A 224 -6.07 12.87 -1.31
N THR A 225 -4.89 12.52 -0.78
CA THR A 225 -4.71 11.25 -0.09
C THR A 225 -5.03 11.39 1.38
N VAL A 226 -4.81 10.29 2.08
CA VAL A 226 -5.06 10.15 3.50
C VAL A 226 -4.22 11.17 4.29
N GLY A 227 -4.81 11.76 5.33
CA GLY A 227 -4.29 12.95 6.01
C GLY A 227 -3.22 12.67 7.06
N ARG A 228 -2.75 13.73 7.71
CA ARG A 228 -1.77 13.68 8.81
C ARG A 228 -2.20 12.72 9.93
N GLU A 229 -3.46 12.77 10.33
CA GLU A 229 -4.00 11.93 11.42
C GLU A 229 -3.88 10.43 11.12
N ASP A 230 -4.16 10.00 9.89
CA ASP A 230 -3.98 8.60 9.49
C ASP A 230 -2.51 8.18 9.50
N ALA A 231 -1.60 9.09 9.12
CA ALA A 231 -0.17 8.83 9.19
C ALA A 231 0.32 8.73 10.64
N GLU A 232 -0.22 9.54 11.55
CA GLU A 232 0.03 9.43 13.00
C GLU A 232 -0.47 8.09 13.56
N ILE A 233 -1.68 7.66 13.19
CA ILE A 233 -2.22 6.37 13.62
C ILE A 233 -1.37 5.22 13.06
N LEU A 234 -1.02 5.26 11.77
CA LEU A 234 -0.19 4.23 11.15
C LEU A 234 1.20 4.18 11.77
N ALA A 235 1.83 5.34 12.01
CA ALA A 235 3.14 5.40 12.65
C ALA A 235 3.11 4.76 14.05
N ARG A 236 2.06 5.02 14.84
CA ARG A 236 1.87 4.36 16.14
C ARG A 236 1.69 2.85 16.00
N LYS A 237 0.85 2.37 15.07
CA LYS A 237 0.64 0.93 14.82
C LYS A 237 1.93 0.24 14.40
N LEU A 238 2.76 0.88 13.59
CA LEU A 238 4.01 0.30 13.10
C LEU A 238 5.19 0.55 14.03
N ASN A 239 4.99 1.27 15.13
CA ASN A 239 6.06 1.86 15.95
C ASN A 239 7.12 2.60 15.10
N ALA A 240 6.70 3.25 14.02
CA ALA A 240 7.55 3.98 13.10
C ALA A 240 7.77 5.44 13.56
N VAL A 241 8.89 6.04 13.16
CA VAL A 241 9.11 7.48 13.36
C VAL A 241 8.26 8.24 12.36
N LEU A 242 7.49 9.23 12.81
CA LEU A 242 6.76 10.14 11.91
C LEU A 242 7.54 11.44 11.76
N LEU A 243 7.84 11.81 10.52
CA LEU A 243 8.54 13.04 10.18
C LEU A 243 7.61 13.98 9.41
N SER A 244 7.28 15.12 10.02
CA SER A 244 6.42 16.15 9.40
C SER A 244 7.19 17.19 8.61
N GLU A 245 8.40 17.54 9.06
CA GLU A 245 9.28 18.52 8.41
C GLU A 245 10.51 17.81 7.86
N VAL A 246 10.84 18.14 6.61
CA VAL A 246 11.90 17.44 5.88
C VAL A 246 13.13 18.34 5.80
N THR A 247 13.96 18.30 6.85
CA THR A 247 15.30 18.91 6.86
C THR A 247 16.37 17.82 7.00
N ALA A 248 17.61 18.13 6.66
CA ALA A 248 18.72 17.19 6.79
C ALA A 248 18.86 16.72 8.25
N GLU A 249 18.88 17.65 9.20
CA GLU A 249 19.01 17.36 10.64
C GLU A 249 17.88 16.48 11.14
N ALA A 250 16.63 16.81 10.82
CA ALA A 250 15.47 16.06 11.29
C ALA A 250 15.44 14.63 10.73
N VAL A 251 15.88 14.44 9.47
CA VAL A 251 16.03 13.10 8.88
C VAL A 251 17.15 12.31 9.56
N ARG A 252 18.29 12.94 9.89
CA ARG A 252 19.39 12.29 10.63
C ARG A 252 18.93 11.77 11.98
N ASP A 253 18.23 12.61 12.74
CA ASP A 253 17.71 12.26 14.05
C ASP A 253 16.65 11.16 13.95
N ALA A 254 15.77 11.23 12.95
CA ALA A 254 14.77 10.20 12.70
C ALA A 254 15.41 8.84 12.34
N ILE A 255 16.52 8.82 11.58
CA ILE A 255 17.29 7.59 11.31
C ILE A 255 17.83 7.00 12.61
N ASN A 256 18.43 7.84 13.46
CA ASN A 256 18.99 7.42 14.74
C ASN A 256 17.93 6.92 15.73
N ASP A 257 16.74 7.49 15.72
CA ASP A 257 15.61 7.04 16.54
C ASP A 257 15.03 5.72 15.99
N ALA A 258 14.75 5.66 14.68
CA ALA A 258 14.11 4.50 14.05
C ALA A 258 14.88 3.20 14.31
N VAL A 259 16.21 3.20 14.19
CA VAL A 259 17.03 2.00 14.39
C VAL A 259 17.02 1.46 15.83
N LYS A 260 16.59 2.28 16.80
CA LYS A 260 16.48 1.88 18.22
C LYS A 260 15.10 1.30 18.56
N ARG A 261 14.11 1.43 17.67
CA ARG A 261 12.73 1.02 17.95
C ARG A 261 12.56 -0.48 17.81
N THR A 262 11.76 -1.05 18.71
CA THR A 262 11.26 -2.42 18.58
C THR A 262 10.15 -2.46 17.53
N LEU A 263 10.10 -3.53 16.75
CA LEU A 263 9.11 -3.66 15.69
C LEU A 263 7.92 -4.49 16.18
N PRO A 264 6.68 -4.01 16.00
CA PRO A 264 5.49 -4.69 16.51
C PRO A 264 5.30 -6.05 15.83
N MET A 265 4.56 -6.93 16.50
CA MET A 265 4.07 -8.18 15.95
C MET A 265 2.54 -8.16 15.98
N TYR A 266 1.94 -8.68 14.92
CA TYR A 266 0.49 -8.82 14.79
C TYR A 266 0.19 -10.23 14.30
N GLU A 267 -1.01 -10.71 14.61
CA GLU A 267 -1.56 -11.91 13.97
C GLU A 267 -1.64 -11.71 12.45
N ASP A 268 -1.52 -12.80 11.71
CA ASP A 268 -1.63 -12.78 10.25
C ASP A 268 -3.09 -12.58 9.83
N GLY A 269 -3.41 -11.36 9.40
CA GLY A 269 -4.74 -11.03 8.94
C GLY A 269 -5.17 -11.77 7.67
N ALA A 270 -4.21 -12.23 6.86
CA ALA A 270 -4.51 -13.02 5.67
C ALA A 270 -4.94 -14.44 6.06
N GLU A 271 -4.23 -15.05 7.02
CA GLU A 271 -4.60 -16.35 7.58
C GLU A 271 -5.97 -16.30 8.28
N ASN A 272 -6.18 -15.29 9.13
CA ASN A 272 -7.46 -15.08 9.80
C ASN A 272 -8.62 -14.91 8.80
N LEU A 273 -8.40 -14.14 7.72
CA LEU A 273 -9.40 -13.99 6.66
C LEU A 273 -9.63 -15.28 5.88
N ALA A 274 -8.57 -16.03 5.55
CA ALA A 274 -8.68 -17.31 4.85
C ALA A 274 -9.51 -18.32 5.66
N ASN A 275 -9.30 -18.39 6.97
CA ASN A 275 -10.09 -19.24 7.87
C ASN A 275 -11.58 -18.84 7.90
N LEU A 276 -11.89 -17.54 7.86
CA LEU A 276 -13.27 -17.06 7.73
C LEU A 276 -13.89 -17.44 6.39
N LEU A 277 -13.12 -17.33 5.30
CA LEU A 277 -13.57 -17.71 3.96
C LEU A 277 -13.89 -19.20 3.86
N LEU A 278 -13.05 -20.07 4.41
CA LEU A 278 -13.27 -21.52 4.42
C LEU A 278 -14.58 -21.89 5.12
N ARG A 279 -14.92 -21.20 6.22
CA ARG A 279 -16.20 -21.39 6.93
C ARG A 279 -17.42 -20.83 6.19
N LEU A 280 -17.21 -19.87 5.28
CA LEU A 280 -18.28 -19.26 4.50
C LEU A 280 -18.72 -20.13 3.32
N ILE A 281 -17.79 -20.94 2.79
CA ILE A 281 -18.00 -21.80 1.62
C ILE A 281 -18.28 -23.27 1.99
N SER A 282 -17.99 -23.68 3.22
CA SER A 282 -18.36 -24.98 3.80
C SER A 282 -19.86 -25.04 4.09
#